data_AF-A0A540MVV3-F1
#
_entry.id   AF-A0A540MVV3-F1
#
_cell.length_a   1.000
_cell.length_b   1.000
_cell.length_c   1.000
_cell.angle_alpha   90.00
_cell.angle_beta   90.00
_cell.angle_gamma   90.00
#
_symmetry.space_group_name_H-M   'P 1'
#
loop_
_entity.id
_entity.type
_entity.pdbx_description
1 polymer ?
#
loop_
_entity_poly.entity_id
_entity_poly.type
_entity_poly.pdbx_seq_one_letter_code
_entity_poly.pdbx_strand_id
1 'polypeptide(L)'
;MASQLAIQRLKNLLSEKEELDNVVAAKIEKVTAELQRPDDHFDPVQRIVDGFINFRINKFEKYPDYYNELAKGQNPKFLVFACSDSRVSPSHILSFQPGEAFMVRNIANMVPAFNQLKYAGVGAVIEYAITVLGVNINSKSFNLLN
;
A
#
# COMPACT_ATOMS: atom_id res chain seq x y z
N MET A 1 18.37 -7.04 0.46
CA MET A 1 19.37 -7.21 -0.62
C MET A 1 20.46 -6.11 -0.60
N ALA A 2 20.11 -4.81 -0.60
CA ALA A 2 21.12 -3.74 -0.57
C ALA A 2 22.03 -3.76 0.69
N SER A 3 21.46 -4.04 1.85
CA SER A 3 22.19 -4.16 3.12
C SER A 3 23.22 -5.31 3.13
N GLN A 4 22.85 -6.48 2.60
CA GLN A 4 23.76 -7.64 2.51
C GLN A 4 24.93 -7.38 1.55
N LEU A 5 24.71 -6.69 0.43
CA LEU A 5 25.77 -6.31 -0.50
C LEU A 5 26.74 -5.29 0.12
N ALA A 6 26.21 -4.32 0.89
CA ALA A 6 27.03 -3.35 1.62
C ALA A 6 27.89 -4.03 2.69
N ILE A 7 27.32 -4.98 3.45
CA ILE A 7 28.05 -5.78 4.45
C ILE A 7 29.14 -6.62 3.78
N GLN A 8 28.86 -7.25 2.64
CA GLN A 8 29.84 -8.07 1.93
C GLN A 8 31.01 -7.23 1.40
N ARG A 9 30.74 -6.04 0.85
CA ARG A 9 31.79 -5.11 0.43
C ARG A 9 32.67 -4.64 1.59
N LEU A 10 32.04 -4.35 2.72
CA LEU A 10 32.77 -3.94 3.92
C LEU A 10 33.69 -5.07 4.42
N LYS A 11 33.21 -6.32 4.45
CA LYS A 11 34.02 -7.50 4.81
C LYS A 11 35.24 -7.68 3.91
N ASN A 12 35.08 -7.52 2.60
CA ASN A 12 36.19 -7.64 1.65
C ASN A 12 37.24 -6.53 1.86
N LEU A 13 36.82 -5.28 2.06
CA LEU A 13 37.72 -4.15 2.34
C LEU A 13 38.51 -4.31 3.64
N LEU A 14 37.96 -5.07 4.59
CA LEU A 14 38.58 -5.33 5.88
C LEU A 14 39.62 -6.46 5.81
N SER A 15 39.45 -7.45 4.93
CA SER A 15 40.46 -8.51 4.76
C SER A 15 41.72 -8.02 4.04
N GLU A 16 41.64 -6.89 3.33
CA GLU A 16 42.77 -6.29 2.60
C GLU A 16 43.65 -5.38 3.49
N LYS A 17 43.25 -5.07 4.74
CA LYS A 17 44.05 -4.27 5.68
C LYS A 17 44.69 -5.17 6.74
N GLU A 18 45.95 -5.56 6.51
CA GLU A 18 46.67 -6.61 7.24
C GLU A 18 47.11 -6.26 8.69
N GLU A 19 46.71 -5.12 9.24
CA GLU A 19 46.85 -4.83 10.68
C GLU A 19 45.58 -4.18 11.21
N LEU A 20 44.58 -5.00 11.46
CA LEU A 20 43.47 -4.63 12.31
C LEU A 20 43.73 -5.23 13.69
N ASP A 21 44.08 -4.38 14.66
CA ASP A 21 44.20 -4.77 16.06
C ASP A 21 43.06 -5.70 16.47
N ASN A 22 43.34 -6.74 17.26
CA ASN A 22 42.34 -7.74 17.69
C ASN A 22 41.09 -7.11 18.32
N VAL A 23 41.25 -5.92 18.92
CA VAL A 23 40.15 -5.12 19.48
C VAL A 23 39.24 -4.54 18.40
N VAL A 24 39.80 -4.13 17.26
CA VAL A 24 39.07 -3.58 16.11
C VAL A 24 38.35 -4.70 15.35
N ALA A 25 39.03 -5.83 15.10
CA ALA A 25 38.40 -7.01 14.50
C ALA A 25 37.20 -7.51 15.33
N ALA A 26 37.37 -7.65 16.66
CA ALA A 26 36.29 -8.07 17.54
C ALA A 26 35.11 -7.07 17.60
N LYS A 27 35.39 -5.76 17.59
CA LYS A 27 34.34 -4.72 17.52
C LYS A 27 33.59 -4.78 16.20
N ILE A 28 34.29 -5.01 15.08
CA ILE A 28 33.68 -5.08 13.76
C ILE A 28 32.85 -6.34 13.61
N GLU A 29 33.31 -7.50 14.09
CA GLU A 29 32.50 -8.71 14.12
C GLU A 29 31.22 -8.51 14.95
N LYS A 30 31.33 -7.85 16.10
CA LYS A 30 30.18 -7.51 16.95
C LYS A 30 29.19 -6.59 16.25
N VAL A 31 29.66 -5.51 15.64
CA VAL A 31 28.82 -4.56 14.89
C VAL A 31 28.22 -5.24 13.65
N THR A 32 28.97 -6.11 12.97
CA THR A 32 28.47 -6.88 11.82
C THR A 32 27.38 -7.86 12.26
N ALA A 33 27.54 -8.52 13.41
CA ALA A 33 26.51 -9.38 13.99
C ALA A 33 25.27 -8.59 14.46
N GLU A 34 25.44 -7.35 14.94
CA GLU A 34 24.35 -6.42 15.26
C GLU A 34 23.60 -5.94 14.01
N LEU A 35 24.31 -5.67 12.91
CA LEU A 35 23.74 -5.29 11.62
C LEU A 35 23.13 -6.48 10.85
N GLN A 36 23.58 -7.70 11.14
CA GLN A 36 23.04 -8.95 10.57
C GLN A 36 21.89 -9.53 11.39
N ARG A 37 21.72 -9.11 12.66
CA ARG A 37 20.49 -9.40 13.39
C ARG A 37 19.34 -8.79 12.57
N PRO A 38 18.34 -9.59 12.16
CA PRO A 38 17.10 -9.01 11.69
C PRO A 38 16.66 -8.04 12.78
N ASP A 39 16.39 -6.81 12.41
CA ASP A 39 15.64 -5.91 13.28
C ASP A 39 14.24 -6.53 13.41
N ASP A 40 14.11 -7.47 14.36
CA ASP A 40 12.90 -8.25 14.60
C ASP A 40 11.80 -7.38 15.23
N HIS A 41 12.14 -6.13 15.55
CA HIS A 41 11.19 -5.14 16.00
C HIS A 41 10.50 -4.49 14.80
N PHE A 42 9.44 -5.12 14.32
CA PHE A 42 8.53 -4.47 13.38
C PHE A 42 7.94 -3.21 14.01
N ASP A 43 8.32 -2.04 13.48
CA ASP A 43 7.66 -0.77 13.81
C ASP A 43 6.50 -0.51 12.82
N PRO A 44 5.23 -0.68 13.25
CA PRO A 44 4.07 -0.46 12.40
C PRO A 44 3.94 0.99 11.94
N VAL A 45 4.36 1.95 12.76
CA VAL A 45 4.26 3.38 12.44
C VAL A 45 5.29 3.71 11.37
N GLN A 46 6.54 3.29 11.55
CA GLN A 46 7.58 3.52 10.56
C GLN A 46 7.24 2.87 9.22
N ARG A 47 6.66 1.65 9.24
CA ARG A 47 6.19 0.99 8.02
C ARG A 47 5.15 1.80 7.24
N ILE A 48 4.24 2.50 7.91
CA ILE A 48 3.24 3.36 7.26
C ILE A 48 3.92 4.59 6.67
N VAL A 49 4.82 5.23 7.42
CA VAL A 49 5.60 6.40 6.97
C VAL A 49 6.40 6.08 5.71
N ASP A 50 7.16 4.99 5.72
CA ASP A 50 7.97 4.55 4.58
C ASP A 50 7.09 4.24 3.37
N GLY A 51 5.92 3.63 3.60
CA GLY A 51 4.93 3.37 2.56
C GLY A 51 4.44 4.64 1.87
N PHE A 52 4.15 5.69 2.64
CA PHE A 52 3.72 6.98 2.10
C PHE A 52 4.85 7.72 1.37
N ILE A 53 6.07 7.71 1.93
CA ILE A 53 7.25 8.28 1.27
C ILE A 53 7.47 7.61 -0.08
N ASN A 54 7.42 6.28 -0.13
CA ASN A 54 7.53 5.53 -1.37
C ASN A 54 6.42 5.89 -2.37
N PHE A 55 5.16 6.00 -1.94
CA PHE A 55 4.07 6.46 -2.80
C PHE A 55 4.34 7.87 -3.35
N ARG A 56 4.77 8.81 -2.51
CA ARG A 56 5.04 10.19 -2.89
C ARG A 56 6.10 10.25 -4.00
N ILE A 57 7.25 9.63 -3.77
CA ILE A 57 8.40 9.69 -4.68
C ILE A 57 8.13 8.88 -5.96
N ASN A 58 7.54 7.69 -5.84
CA ASN A 58 7.46 6.76 -6.97
C ASN A 58 6.15 6.81 -7.75
N LYS A 59 5.13 7.51 -7.25
CA LYS A 59 3.84 7.65 -7.92
C LYS A 59 3.41 9.11 -8.01
N PHE A 60 3.26 9.79 -6.88
CA PHE A 60 2.70 11.15 -6.87
C PHE A 60 3.55 12.15 -7.66
N GLU A 61 4.84 12.28 -7.32
CA GLU A 61 5.76 13.24 -7.93
C GLU A 61 6.12 12.91 -9.38
N LYS A 62 5.95 11.66 -9.81
CA LYS A 62 6.21 11.24 -11.20
C LYS A 62 5.08 11.62 -12.17
N TYR A 63 3.87 11.86 -11.67
CA TYR A 63 2.70 12.16 -12.49
C TYR A 63 1.95 13.41 -11.97
N PRO A 64 2.62 14.58 -11.89
CA PRO A 64 2.05 15.76 -11.26
C PRO A 64 0.76 16.22 -11.95
N ASP A 65 0.70 16.21 -13.29
CA ASP A 65 -0.50 16.61 -14.03
C ASP A 65 -1.70 15.71 -13.71
N TYR A 66 -1.47 14.39 -13.65
CA TYR A 66 -2.51 13.42 -13.31
C TYR A 66 -3.08 13.68 -11.90
N TYR A 67 -2.22 13.85 -10.90
CA TYR A 67 -2.68 14.12 -9.53
C TYR A 67 -3.23 15.54 -9.35
N ASN A 68 -2.77 16.53 -10.12
CA ASN A 68 -3.36 17.87 -10.16
C ASN A 68 -4.78 17.86 -10.71
N GLU A 69 -5.07 17.06 -11.74
CA GLU A 69 -6.44 16.87 -12.22
C GLU A 69 -7.30 16.16 -11.16
N LEU A 70 -6.78 15.11 -10.51
CA LEU A 70 -7.51 14.42 -9.43
C LEU A 70 -7.79 15.31 -8.21
N ALA A 71 -6.96 16.33 -7.96
CA ALA A 71 -7.20 17.29 -6.88
C ALA A 71 -8.40 18.22 -7.16
N LYS A 72 -8.78 18.41 -8.43
CA LYS A 72 -9.93 19.23 -8.82
C LYS A 72 -11.27 18.50 -8.62
N GLY A 73 -11.24 17.16 -8.62
CA GLY A 73 -12.43 16.34 -8.45
C GLY A 73 -12.22 14.90 -8.88
N GLN A 74 -13.30 14.12 -8.81
CA GLN A 74 -13.31 12.71 -9.20
C GLN A 74 -14.50 12.43 -10.14
N ASN A 75 -14.30 11.52 -11.10
CA ASN A 75 -15.35 11.04 -12.00
C ASN A 75 -15.18 9.52 -12.24
N PRO A 76 -15.28 8.70 -11.17
CA PRO A 76 -15.07 7.27 -11.26
C PRO A 76 -16.11 6.61 -12.18
N LYS A 77 -15.70 5.55 -12.87
CA LYS A 77 -16.58 4.78 -13.76
C LYS A 77 -17.19 3.57 -13.10
N PHE A 78 -16.64 3.16 -11.96
CA PHE A 78 -17.05 1.95 -11.24
C PHE A 78 -17.43 2.25 -9.80
N LEU A 79 -18.49 1.60 -9.32
CA LEU A 79 -18.79 1.44 -7.90
C LEU A 79 -18.44 0.00 -7.51
N VAL A 80 -17.55 -0.19 -6.54
CA VAL A 80 -17.06 -1.53 -6.16
C VAL A 80 -17.35 -1.81 -4.69
N PHE A 81 -18.06 -2.91 -4.43
CA PHE A 81 -18.15 -3.53 -3.11
C PHE A 81 -17.15 -4.66 -3.03
N ALA A 82 -16.22 -4.58 -2.08
CA ALA A 82 -15.20 -5.61 -1.89
C ALA A 82 -15.09 -6.05 -0.43
N CYS A 83 -14.53 -7.23 -0.21
CA CYS A 83 -14.35 -7.74 1.13
C CYS A 83 -13.23 -6.98 1.85
N SER A 84 -13.36 -6.80 3.17
CA SER A 84 -12.29 -6.26 4.02
C SER A 84 -11.08 -7.19 4.15
N ASP A 85 -11.15 -8.42 3.63
CA ASP A 85 -10.04 -9.38 3.59
C ASP A 85 -8.76 -8.75 2.97
N SER A 86 -7.65 -8.80 3.70
CA SER A 86 -6.41 -8.11 3.35
C SER A 86 -5.75 -8.63 2.06
N ARG A 87 -6.16 -9.80 1.56
CA ARG A 87 -5.58 -10.44 0.38
C ARG A 87 -6.21 -9.98 -0.93
N VAL A 88 -7.39 -9.36 -0.87
CA VAL A 88 -8.22 -9.06 -2.06
C VAL A 88 -8.50 -7.58 -2.25
N SER A 89 -7.43 -6.76 -2.26
CA SER A 89 -7.54 -5.33 -2.58
C SER A 89 -7.93 -5.12 -4.05
N PRO A 90 -9.10 -4.52 -4.38
CA PRO A 90 -9.53 -4.33 -5.75
C PRO A 90 -8.58 -3.48 -6.58
N SER A 91 -7.98 -2.43 -5.99
CA SER A 91 -6.98 -1.60 -6.67
C SER A 91 -5.78 -2.41 -7.14
N HIS A 92 -5.40 -3.45 -6.40
CA HIS A 92 -4.30 -4.33 -6.77
C HIS A 92 -4.73 -5.39 -7.80
N ILE A 93 -5.81 -6.12 -7.52
CA ILE A 93 -6.26 -7.24 -8.36
C ILE A 93 -6.71 -6.77 -9.74
N LEU A 94 -7.44 -5.65 -9.81
CA LEU A 94 -8.02 -5.12 -11.05
C LEU A 94 -7.17 -4.02 -11.67
N SER A 95 -6.01 -3.71 -11.08
CA SER A 95 -5.10 -2.66 -11.54
C SER A 95 -5.75 -1.27 -11.66
N PHE A 96 -6.76 -0.96 -10.83
CA PHE A 96 -7.37 0.36 -10.83
C PHE A 96 -6.37 1.44 -10.44
N GLN A 97 -6.36 2.51 -11.22
CA GLN A 97 -5.66 3.76 -10.95
C GLN A 97 -6.51 4.68 -10.05
N PRO A 98 -5.87 5.62 -9.34
CA PRO A 98 -6.60 6.61 -8.55
C PRO A 98 -7.65 7.36 -9.37
N GLY A 99 -8.90 7.41 -8.89
CA GLY A 99 -10.01 8.08 -9.58
C GLY A 99 -10.83 7.19 -10.52
N GLU A 100 -10.43 5.93 -10.78
CA GLU A 100 -11.22 5.04 -11.66
C GLU A 100 -12.44 4.40 -10.99
N ALA A 101 -12.31 4.07 -9.69
CA ALA A 101 -13.35 3.36 -8.95
C ALA A 101 -13.63 4.03 -7.59
N PHE A 102 -14.92 4.22 -7.29
CA PHE A 102 -15.43 4.56 -5.97
C PHE A 102 -15.71 3.27 -5.21
N MET A 103 -15.08 3.06 -4.06
CA MET A 103 -15.02 1.73 -3.44
C MET A 103 -15.45 1.76 -1.99
N VAL A 104 -16.16 0.71 -1.59
CA VAL A 104 -16.47 0.41 -0.19
C VAL A 104 -16.02 -1.01 0.14
N ARG A 105 -15.46 -1.17 1.34
CA ARG A 105 -15.00 -2.47 1.83
C ARG A 105 -15.69 -2.81 3.15
N ASN A 106 -16.37 -3.95 3.19
CA ASN A 106 -17.02 -4.45 4.39
C ASN A 106 -16.90 -5.99 4.49
N ILE A 107 -17.34 -6.55 5.63
CA ILE A 107 -17.30 -7.99 5.86
C ILE A 107 -18.17 -8.68 4.79
N ALA A 108 -17.57 -9.62 4.04
CA ALA A 108 -18.24 -10.39 2.99
C ALA A 108 -18.90 -9.54 1.88
N ASN A 109 -18.38 -8.34 1.61
CA ASN A 109 -18.81 -7.47 0.48
C ASN A 109 -20.35 -7.34 0.38
N MET A 110 -21.01 -7.22 1.53
CA MET A 110 -22.45 -7.24 1.65
C MET A 110 -23.08 -5.93 1.14
N VAL A 111 -24.14 -6.11 0.36
CA VAL A 111 -25.07 -5.06 -0.06
C VAL A 111 -26.46 -5.44 0.45
N PRO A 112 -26.84 -5.01 1.68
CA PRO A 112 -28.15 -5.32 2.21
C PRO A 112 -29.25 -4.57 1.45
N ALA A 113 -30.49 -5.05 1.57
CA ALA A 113 -31.65 -4.32 1.08
C ALA A 113 -31.73 -2.93 1.73
N PHE A 114 -32.31 -1.99 0.98
CA PHE A 114 -32.43 -0.60 1.42
C PHE A 114 -33.13 -0.50 2.78
N ASN A 115 -32.43 0.09 3.76
CA ASN A 115 -32.98 0.41 5.06
C ASN A 115 -32.20 1.61 5.64
N GLN A 116 -32.85 2.77 5.69
CA GLN A 116 -32.23 4.01 6.16
C GLN A 116 -31.84 3.97 7.65
N LEU A 117 -32.49 3.15 8.47
CA LEU A 117 -32.22 3.07 9.91
C LEU A 117 -31.10 2.09 10.24
N LYS A 118 -31.00 0.99 9.48
CA LYS A 118 -30.04 -0.11 9.76
C LYS A 118 -28.78 -0.05 8.91
N TYR A 119 -28.90 0.41 7.66
CA TYR A 119 -27.83 0.30 6.65
C TYR A 119 -27.57 1.63 5.95
N ALA A 120 -27.71 2.74 6.68
CA ALA A 120 -27.47 4.09 6.18
C ALA A 120 -26.12 4.23 5.46
N GLY A 121 -25.06 3.59 5.95
CA GLY A 121 -23.73 3.65 5.33
C GLY A 121 -23.69 3.10 3.91
N VAL A 122 -24.27 1.92 3.68
CA VAL A 122 -24.32 1.33 2.32
C VAL A 122 -25.25 2.13 1.42
N GLY A 123 -26.41 2.55 1.94
CA GLY A 123 -27.35 3.40 1.21
C GLY A 123 -26.70 4.70 0.73
N ALA A 124 -26.00 5.40 1.63
CA ALA A 124 -25.32 6.66 1.33
C ALA A 124 -24.20 6.50 0.30
N VAL A 125 -23.43 5.40 0.35
CA VAL A 125 -22.39 5.10 -0.66
C VAL A 125 -23.01 4.94 -2.04
N ILE A 126 -24.09 4.15 -2.15
CA ILE A 126 -24.77 3.89 -3.41
C ILE A 126 -25.39 5.18 -3.96
N GLU A 127 -26.12 5.90 -3.10
CA GLU A 127 -26.76 7.17 -3.45
C GLU A 127 -25.72 8.16 -3.97
N TYR A 128 -24.64 8.41 -3.21
CA TYR A 128 -23.60 9.36 -3.60
C TYR A 128 -22.91 8.96 -4.91
N ALA A 129 -22.59 7.68 -5.09
CA ALA A 129 -21.96 7.19 -6.30
C ALA A 129 -22.82 7.42 -7.55
N ILE A 130 -24.13 7.22 -7.46
CA ILE A 130 -25.05 7.35 -8.60
C ILE A 130 -25.44 8.81 -8.81
N THR A 131 -25.94 9.49 -7.77
CA THR A 131 -26.60 10.79 -7.90
C THR A 131 -25.61 11.95 -7.93
N VAL A 132 -24.46 11.82 -7.26
CA VAL A 132 -23.44 12.88 -7.19
C VAL A 132 -22.28 12.60 -8.14
N LEU A 133 -21.77 11.36 -8.16
CA LEU A 133 -20.61 11.00 -8.98
C LEU A 133 -20.98 10.51 -10.39
N GLY A 134 -22.25 10.22 -10.66
CA GLY A 134 -22.72 9.80 -11.99
C GLY A 134 -22.20 8.42 -12.43
N VAL A 135 -21.89 7.53 -11.47
CA VAL A 135 -21.48 6.17 -11.78
C VAL A 135 -22.64 5.41 -12.42
N ASN A 136 -22.43 4.91 -13.64
CA ASN A 136 -23.44 4.12 -14.34
C ASN A 136 -23.51 2.70 -13.79
N ILE A 137 -24.68 2.31 -13.28
CA ILE A 137 -24.96 0.91 -12.97
C ILE A 137 -25.35 0.19 -14.27
N ASN A 138 -24.34 -0.18 -15.06
CA ASN A 138 -24.56 -1.29 -15.99
C ASN A 138 -24.57 -2.55 -15.11
N SER A 139 -25.74 -3.12 -14.92
CA SER A 139 -26.09 -4.21 -13.99
C SER A 139 -25.39 -5.56 -14.24
N LYS A 140 -24.18 -5.58 -14.79
CA LYS A 140 -23.33 -6.76 -14.75
C LYS A 140 -22.69 -6.83 -13.37
N SER A 141 -23.40 -7.46 -12.44
CA SER A 141 -22.85 -7.91 -11.16
C SER A 141 -21.64 -8.80 -11.44
N PHE A 142 -20.44 -8.21 -11.40
CA PHE A 142 -19.19 -8.94 -11.47
C PHE A 142 -18.90 -9.49 -10.08
N ASN A 143 -19.41 -10.69 -9.79
CA ASN A 143 -18.89 -11.52 -8.70
C ASN A 143 -17.51 -12.04 -9.14
N LEU A 144 -16.47 -11.23 -8.91
CA LEU A 144 -15.10 -11.56 -9.30
C LEU A 144 -14.38 -12.46 -8.29
N LEU A 145 -15.02 -12.85 -7.19
CA LEU A 145 -14.37 -13.51 -6.07
C LEU A 145 -15.32 -14.50 -5.38
N ASN A 146 -15.63 -15.61 -6.06
CA ASN A 146 -16.00 -16.89 -5.45
C ASN A 146 -15.28 -18.01 -6.19
#